data_AF-A0A7V6W6R5-F1
#
_entry.id   AF-A0A7V6W6R5-F1
#
_cell.length_a   1.000
_cell.length_b   1.000
_cell.length_c   1.000
_cell.angle_alpha   90.00
_cell.angle_beta   90.00
_cell.angle_gamma   90.00
#
_symmetry.space_group_name_H-M   'P 1'
#
loop_
_entity.id
_entity.type
_entity.pdbx_description
1 polymer ?
#
loop_
_entity_poly.entity_id
_entity_poly.type
_entity_poly.pdbx_seq_one_letter_code
_entity_poly.pdbx_strand_id
1 'polypeptide(L)'
;MKPNVVYQAGENGYYYVTNEYGYVVHAIAPELAFRPERKRLSHFRKTFGKRATDQAGHIFADLFGGSPKLDNMVSQAQLVNQSTY
;
A
#
# COMPACT_ATOMS: atom_id res chain seq x y z
N MET A 1 3.37 -11.97 1.54
CA MET A 1 4.66 -11.73 0.85
C MET A 1 5.71 -12.67 1.40
N LYS A 2 7.00 -12.56 1.01
CA LYS A 2 8.04 -13.33 1.68
C LYS A 2 8.06 -12.97 3.18
N PRO A 3 8.13 -13.94 4.09
CA PRO A 3 8.31 -13.69 5.52
C PRO A 3 9.64 -13.02 5.86
N ASN A 4 9.67 -12.20 6.93
CA ASN A 4 10.88 -11.66 7.54
C ASN A 4 11.85 -10.99 6.56
N VAL A 5 11.35 -10.20 5.62
CA VAL A 5 12.18 -9.46 4.66
C VAL A 5 11.94 -7.97 4.74
N VAL A 6 12.98 -7.23 4.35
CA VAL A 6 12.88 -5.83 3.96
C VAL A 6 12.88 -5.77 2.44
N TYR A 7 11.97 -4.99 1.86
CA TYR A 7 11.94 -4.75 0.42
C TYR A 7 11.64 -3.30 0.11
N GLN A 8 11.96 -2.90 -1.12
CA GLN A 8 11.60 -1.60 -1.67
C GLN A 8 10.51 -1.76 -2.74
N ALA A 9 9.54 -0.84 -2.75
CA ALA A 9 8.53 -0.77 -3.79
C ALA A 9 8.06 0.67 -4.05
N GLY A 10 7.34 0.86 -5.15
CA GLY A 10 6.88 2.18 -5.59
C GLY A 10 7.95 2.94 -6.39
N GLU A 11 7.56 4.09 -6.89
CA GLU A 11 8.40 4.92 -7.78
C GLU A 11 9.61 5.52 -7.04
N ASN A 12 9.47 5.74 -5.73
CA ASN A 12 10.50 6.37 -4.90
C ASN A 12 11.26 5.37 -4.01
N GLY A 13 11.10 4.06 -4.25
CA GLY A 13 11.83 3.03 -3.50
C GLY A 13 11.53 3.00 -2.00
N TYR A 14 10.25 3.16 -1.63
CA TYR A 14 9.84 3.14 -0.22
C TYR A 14 10.11 1.78 0.42
N TYR A 15 10.50 1.80 1.69
CA TYR A 15 10.87 0.60 2.42
C TYR A 15 9.67 -0.02 3.11
N TYR A 16 9.62 -1.35 3.10
CA TYR A 16 8.61 -2.13 3.78
C TYR A 16 9.26 -3.29 4.52
N VAL A 17 8.67 -3.66 5.65
CA VAL A 17 9.13 -4.77 6.49
C VAL A 17 7.99 -5.75 6.68
N THR A 18 8.25 -7.04 6.45
CA THR A 18 7.29 -8.11 6.73
C THR A 18 7.63 -8.89 8.00
N ASN A 19 6.59 -9.39 8.67
CA ASN A 19 6.74 -10.35 9.76
C ASN A 19 6.86 -11.80 9.27
N GLU A 20 6.85 -12.75 10.20
CA GLU A 20 6.95 -14.19 9.95
C GLU A 20 5.82 -14.79 9.09
N TYR A 21 4.68 -14.11 9.00
CA TYR A 21 3.56 -14.49 8.13
C TYR A 21 3.61 -13.80 6.77
N GLY A 22 4.60 -12.95 6.54
CA GLY A 22 4.71 -12.15 5.31
C GLY A 22 3.71 -10.99 5.24
N TYR A 23 3.16 -10.55 6.38
CA TYR A 23 2.35 -9.33 6.50
C TYR A 23 3.25 -8.13 6.68
N VAL A 24 2.91 -7.02 6.03
CA VAL A 24 3.61 -5.75 6.20
C VAL A 24 3.32 -5.22 7.61
N VAL A 25 4.38 -4.97 8.39
CA VAL A 25 4.31 -4.42 9.75
C VAL A 25 4.91 -3.03 9.86
N HIS A 26 5.80 -2.66 8.93
CA HIS A 26 6.32 -1.30 8.79
C HIS A 26 6.38 -0.88 7.33
N ALA A 27 6.13 0.41 7.10
CA ALA A 27 6.34 1.09 5.83
C ALA A 27 6.99 2.43 6.12
N ILE A 28 8.12 2.71 5.48
CA ILE A 28 9.01 3.82 5.83
C ILE A 28 9.38 4.56 4.54
N ALA A 29 9.13 5.86 4.56
CA ALA A 29 9.57 6.80 3.54
C ALA A 29 10.41 7.89 4.23
N PRO A 30 11.72 7.98 3.95
CA PRO A 30 12.54 9.09 4.45
C PRO A 30 12.00 10.45 4.01
N GLU A 31 11.42 10.49 2.81
CA GLU A 31 10.75 11.67 2.24
C GLU A 31 9.55 11.24 1.38
N LEU A 32 8.47 12.02 1.42
CA LEU A 32 7.30 11.82 0.58
C LEU A 32 7.36 12.74 -0.64
N ALA A 33 7.31 12.16 -1.85
CA ALA A 33 7.33 12.93 -3.09
C ALA A 33 5.91 13.11 -3.61
N PHE A 34 5.25 14.19 -3.22
CA PHE A 34 3.88 14.49 -3.62
C PHE A 34 3.76 14.93 -5.08
N ARG A 35 2.81 14.33 -5.82
CA ARG A 35 2.54 14.64 -7.24
C ARG A 35 1.03 14.72 -7.50
N PRO A 36 0.39 15.89 -7.32
CA PRO A 36 -1.06 16.03 -7.45
C PRO A 36 -1.57 15.91 -8.89
N GLU A 37 -0.76 16.31 -9.88
CA GLU A 37 -1.16 16.35 -11.30
C GLU A 37 -1.14 14.98 -12.01
N ARG A 38 -0.86 13.89 -11.30
CA ARG A 38 -0.75 12.55 -11.92
C ARG A 38 -2.12 11.93 -12.15
N LYS A 39 -2.26 11.22 -13.27
CA LYS A 39 -3.40 10.32 -13.48
C LYS A 39 -3.25 9.07 -12.61
N ARG A 40 -4.35 8.64 -12.00
CA ARG A 40 -4.36 7.45 -11.15
C ARG A 40 -3.97 6.19 -11.92
N LEU A 41 -3.03 5.41 -11.38
CA LEU A 41 -2.66 4.11 -11.95
C LEU A 41 -3.74 3.04 -11.69
N SER A 42 -3.85 2.09 -12.62
CA SER A 42 -4.60 0.85 -12.37
C SER A 42 -3.88 0.04 -11.27
N HIS A 43 -4.62 -0.41 -10.27
CA HIS A 43 -4.05 -1.08 -9.09
C HIS A 43 -4.67 -2.46 -8.84
N PHE A 44 -3.91 -3.27 -8.11
CA PHE A 44 -4.31 -4.61 -7.72
C PHE A 44 -5.41 -4.57 -6.66
N ARG A 45 -6.55 -5.25 -6.92
CA ARG A 45 -7.76 -5.15 -6.09
C ARG A 45 -7.98 -6.32 -5.12
N LYS A 46 -7.20 -7.40 -5.23
CA LYS A 46 -7.41 -8.66 -4.50
C LYS A 46 -6.41 -8.84 -3.35
N THR A 47 -6.60 -8.09 -2.27
CA THR A 47 -5.73 -8.20 -1.07
C THR A 47 -6.06 -9.42 -0.22
N PHE A 48 -5.09 -9.87 0.57
CA PHE A 48 -5.26 -11.03 1.47
C PHE A 48 -6.26 -10.70 2.58
N GLY A 49 -7.27 -11.57 2.77
CA GLY A 49 -8.30 -11.39 3.79
C GLY A 49 -9.41 -10.38 3.41
N LYS A 50 -9.41 -9.87 2.17
CA LYS A 50 -10.36 -8.84 1.72
C LYS A 50 -11.80 -9.33 1.78
N ARG A 51 -12.65 -8.59 2.50
CA ARG A 51 -14.10 -8.79 2.55
C ARG A 51 -14.81 -7.97 1.46
N ALA A 52 -16.11 -8.22 1.28
CA ALA A 52 -16.94 -7.51 0.30
C ALA A 52 -16.97 -5.99 0.53
N THR A 53 -17.00 -5.57 1.79
CA THR A 53 -17.03 -4.16 2.23
C THR A 53 -15.64 -3.50 2.27
N ASP A 54 -14.58 -4.26 2.07
CA ASP A 54 -13.22 -3.74 2.12
C ASP A 54 -12.79 -3.18 0.76
N GLN A 55 -11.81 -2.30 0.79
CA GLN A 55 -11.09 -1.83 -0.36
C GLN A 55 -9.63 -2.33 -0.32
N ALA A 56 -8.98 -2.30 -1.48
CA ALA A 56 -7.54 -2.44 -1.54
C ALA A 56 -6.93 -1.07 -1.19
N GLY A 57 -6.67 -0.88 0.10
CA GLY A 57 -6.08 0.35 0.63
C GLY A 57 -4.59 0.38 0.30
N HIS A 58 -4.12 1.54 -0.17
CA HIS A 58 -2.70 1.78 -0.35
C HIS A 58 -2.06 2.13 1.00
N ILE A 59 -0.85 1.63 1.28
CA ILE A 59 -0.07 2.10 2.42
C ILE A 59 0.55 3.47 2.10
N PHE A 60 1.28 3.57 1.00
CA PHE A 60 1.63 4.85 0.38
C PHE A 60 0.71 5.11 -0.81
N ALA A 61 0.02 6.25 -0.82
CA ALA A 61 -0.92 6.58 -1.89
C ALA A 61 -0.22 6.71 -3.26
N ASP A 62 -0.98 6.50 -4.34
CA ASP A 62 -0.50 6.70 -5.71
C ASP A 62 0.02 8.14 -5.93
N LEU A 63 -0.58 9.14 -5.28
CA LEU A 63 -0.12 10.55 -5.27
C LEU A 63 1.30 10.74 -4.74
N PHE A 64 1.80 9.81 -3.91
CA PHE A 64 3.17 9.79 -3.42
C PHE A 64 4.05 8.78 -4.17
N GLY A 65 3.57 8.20 -5.27
CA GLY A 65 4.33 7.17 -6.01
C GLY A 65 4.34 5.81 -5.33
N GLY A 66 3.38 5.52 -4.46
CA GLY A 66 3.22 4.17 -3.91
C GLY A 66 2.93 3.13 -4.99
N SER A 67 3.47 1.92 -4.83
CA SER A 67 3.28 0.85 -5.81
C SER A 67 1.79 0.51 -5.98
N PRO A 68 1.30 0.26 -7.21
CA PRO A 68 -0.07 -0.19 -7.46
C PRO A 68 -0.25 -1.71 -7.23
N LYS A 69 0.79 -2.42 -6.77
CA LYS A 69 0.81 -3.88 -6.62
C LYS A 69 0.58 -4.31 -5.18
N LEU A 70 0.40 -5.61 -4.96
CA LEU A 70 0.13 -6.21 -3.64
C LEU A 70 1.21 -5.89 -2.58
N ASP A 71 2.40 -5.49 -3.02
CA ASP A 71 3.51 -5.04 -2.17
C ASP A 71 3.22 -3.76 -1.37
N ASN A 72 2.17 -3.02 -1.72
CA ASN A 72 1.75 -1.78 -1.07
C ASN A 72 0.23 -1.75 -0.79
N MET A 73 -0.45 -2.90 -0.88
CA MET A 73 -1.91 -2.99 -0.69
C MET A 73 -2.28 -3.82 0.52
N VAL A 74 -3.24 -3.33 1.29
CA VAL A 74 -3.87 -4.07 2.40
C VAL A 74 -5.39 -4.10 2.22
N SER A 75 -6.04 -5.11 2.78
CA SER A 75 -7.49 -5.09 2.92
C SER A 75 -7.84 -4.08 4.01
N GLN A 76 -8.58 -3.05 3.63
CA GLN A 76 -8.93 -1.96 4.54
C GLN A 76 -10.42 -1.67 4.44
N ALA A 77 -11.09 -1.52 5.56
CA ALA A 77 -12.50 -1.14 5.58
C ALA A 77 -12.70 0.16 4.79
N GLN A 78 -13.75 0.22 3.96
CA GLN A 78 -14.00 1.37 3.09
C GLN A 78 -14.03 2.70 3.85
N LEU A 79 -14.68 2.73 5.01
CA LEU A 79 -14.79 3.93 5.85
C LEU A 79 -13.43 4.44 6.32
N VAL A 80 -12.49 3.54 6.63
CA VAL A 80 -11.12 3.92 7.03
C VAL A 80 -10.31 4.39 5.82
N ASN A 81 -10.45 3.72 4.66
CA ASN A 81 -9.68 4.05 3.47
C ASN A 81 -10.11 5.37 2.81
N GLN A 82 -11.41 5.71 2.87
CA GLN A 82 -11.96 6.91 2.21
C GLN A 82 -12.22 8.06 3.18
N SER A 83 -12.18 7.81 4.49
CA SER A 83 -12.41 8.79 5.55
C SER A 83 -13.61 9.70 5.27
N THR A 84 -14.83 9.17 5.38
CA THR A 84 -16.06 9.98 5.34
C THR A 84 -16.46 10.47 6.75
N TYR A 85 -15.51 10.93 7.55
CA TYR A 85 -15.77 11.50 8.88
C TYR A 85 -15.98 13.02 8.80
#